data_AF-A0A2A5PL36-F1
#
_entry.id   AF-A0A2A5PL36-F1
#
_cell.length_a   1.000
_cell.length_b   1.000
_cell.length_c   1.000
_cell.angle_alpha   90.00
_cell.angle_beta   90.00
_cell.angle_gamma   90.00
#
_symmetry.space_group_name_H-M   'P 1'
#
loop_
_entity.id
_entity.type
_entity.pdbx_description
1 polymer ?
#
loop_
_entity_poly.entity_id
_entity_poly.type
_entity_poly.pdbx_seq_one_letter_code
_entity_poly.pdbx_strand_id
1 'polypeptide(L)'
;MNKKILLSSMLCGLFFSPFAVQANDKVETVYNAQKFQQVCKGKTQGAPVSFAYRGIIWNGTCEPQFFSSSKAVQLQGNEPELYRSCMADAQSTVITVNGTELKGKCALGFTPPRPAAM
;
A
#
# COMPACT_ATOMS: atom_id res chain seq x y z
N MET A 1 -2.21 -42.70 52.03
CA MET A 1 -2.41 -42.92 50.58
C MET A 1 -3.31 -41.82 50.03
N ASN A 2 -2.75 -41.03 49.11
CA ASN A 2 -3.36 -40.23 48.03
C ASN A 2 -4.71 -39.53 48.24
N LYS A 3 -4.71 -38.20 48.08
CA LYS A 3 -5.36 -37.52 46.94
C LYS A 3 -4.90 -36.06 46.84
N LYS A 4 -4.22 -35.73 45.74
CA LYS A 4 -4.02 -34.36 45.26
C LYS A 4 -5.37 -33.84 44.76
N ILE A 5 -5.79 -32.66 45.17
CA ILE A 5 -6.79 -31.88 44.42
C ILE A 5 -6.30 -30.43 44.38
N LEU A 6 -5.75 -30.08 43.22
CA LEU A 6 -5.54 -28.71 42.75
C LEU A 6 -6.93 -28.13 42.46
N LEU A 7 -7.25 -26.95 42.97
CA LEU A 7 -8.44 -26.20 42.58
C LEU A 7 -8.01 -24.79 42.16
N SER A 8 -7.65 -24.69 40.88
CA SER A 8 -7.75 -23.45 40.11
C SER A 8 -9.20 -23.01 40.09
N SER A 9 -9.52 -21.86 40.67
CA SER A 9 -10.74 -21.12 40.36
C SER A 9 -10.40 -19.99 39.40
N MET A 10 -10.90 -20.19 38.18
CA MET A 10 -10.78 -19.41 36.96
C MET A 10 -11.45 -18.03 37.07
N LEU A 11 -10.89 -17.06 36.34
CA LEU A 11 -11.39 -15.71 36.06
C LEU A 11 -12.86 -15.68 35.59
N CYS A 12 -13.62 -14.67 36.04
CA CYS A 12 -14.71 -14.05 35.27
C CYS A 12 -14.81 -12.55 35.60
N GLY A 13 -13.76 -11.80 35.26
CA GLY A 13 -13.85 -10.34 35.15
C GLY A 13 -14.43 -9.97 33.80
N LEU A 14 -15.76 -9.97 33.67
CA LEU A 14 -16.46 -9.43 32.51
C LEU A 14 -16.41 -7.89 32.55
N PHE A 15 -15.28 -7.33 32.14
CA PHE A 15 -15.22 -5.92 31.74
C PHE A 15 -15.88 -5.80 30.36
N PHE A 16 -17.17 -5.45 30.34
CA PHE A 16 -17.82 -4.92 29.15
C PHE A 16 -17.32 -3.48 28.92
N SER A 17 -16.08 -3.35 28.46
CA SER A 17 -15.64 -2.11 27.83
C SER A 17 -16.22 -2.07 26.41
N PRO A 18 -16.83 -0.94 25.98
CA PRO A 18 -17.38 -0.82 24.65
C PRO A 18 -16.22 -0.92 23.67
N PHE A 19 -16.22 -1.95 22.83
CA PHE A 19 -15.47 -1.90 21.59
C PHE A 19 -16.13 -0.85 20.70
N ALA A 20 -15.82 0.41 20.96
CA ALA A 20 -15.81 1.40 19.89
C ALA A 20 -14.71 0.93 18.93
N VAL A 21 -15.09 0.04 18.01
CA VAL A 21 -14.38 -0.13 16.75
C VAL A 21 -14.39 1.26 16.13
N GLN A 22 -13.32 2.00 16.36
CA GLN A 22 -13.04 3.20 15.60
C GLN A 22 -12.70 2.70 14.21
N ALA A 23 -13.70 2.62 13.34
CA ALA A 23 -13.55 2.29 11.94
C ALA A 23 -12.77 3.42 11.26
N ASN A 24 -11.44 3.36 11.40
CA ASN A 24 -10.44 3.84 10.45
C ASN A 24 -10.59 5.28 9.93
N ASP A 25 -10.71 6.27 10.81
CA ASP A 25 -10.53 7.70 10.45
C ASP A 25 -9.06 8.12 10.31
N LYS A 26 -8.15 7.15 10.20
CA LYS A 26 -6.77 7.39 9.80
C LYS A 26 -6.44 6.51 8.60
N VAL A 27 -7.03 6.83 7.45
CA VAL A 27 -6.43 6.54 6.14
C VAL A 27 -5.18 7.41 6.01
N GLU A 28 -4.21 7.13 6.86
CA GLU A 28 -2.84 7.61 6.76
C GLU A 28 -2.34 7.09 5.41
N THR A 29 -1.77 7.98 4.60
CA THR A 29 -1.38 7.77 3.20
C THR A 29 -0.94 6.33 2.92
N VAL A 30 -1.77 5.62 2.15
CA VAL A 30 -1.59 4.19 1.90
C VAL A 30 -0.47 3.93 0.90
N TYR A 31 -0.11 4.96 0.13
CA TYR A 31 0.97 4.93 -0.83
C TYR A 31 2.31 4.62 -0.16
N ASN A 32 2.98 3.58 -0.66
CA ASN A 32 4.32 3.22 -0.25
C ASN A 32 5.14 2.84 -1.49
N ALA A 33 5.86 3.83 -2.04
CA ALA A 33 6.71 3.67 -3.22
C ALA A 33 7.66 2.47 -3.12
N GLN A 34 8.37 2.33 -2.00
CA GLN A 34 9.33 1.26 -1.80
C GLN A 34 8.66 -0.12 -1.81
N LYS A 35 7.52 -0.26 -1.12
CA LYS A 35 6.76 -1.52 -1.09
C LYS A 35 6.23 -1.85 -2.49
N PHE A 36 5.70 -0.86 -3.20
CA PHE A 36 5.13 -1.04 -4.55
C PHE A 36 6.19 -1.47 -5.56
N GLN A 37 7.40 -0.93 -5.46
CA GLN A 37 8.55 -1.39 -6.25
C GLN A 37 9.01 -2.78 -5.83
N GLN A 38 9.08 -3.05 -4.52
CA GLN A 38 9.56 -4.32 -3.98
C GLN A 38 8.70 -5.50 -4.46
N VAL A 39 7.37 -5.38 -4.43
CA VAL A 39 6.48 -6.47 -4.85
C VAL A 39 6.56 -6.76 -6.35
N CYS A 40 7.06 -5.80 -7.14
CA CYS A 40 7.26 -5.92 -8.58
C CYS A 40 8.71 -6.20 -9.00
N LYS A 41 9.64 -6.33 -8.04
CA LYS A 41 11.04 -6.63 -8.35
C LYS A 41 11.15 -7.99 -9.04
N GLY A 42 11.80 -8.01 -10.22
CA GLY A 42 12.00 -9.22 -11.01
C GLY A 42 10.76 -9.71 -11.76
N LYS A 43 9.66 -8.96 -11.75
CA LYS A 43 8.46 -9.25 -12.52
C LYS A 43 8.45 -8.47 -13.83
N THR A 44 7.64 -8.92 -14.78
CA THR A 44 7.36 -8.22 -16.03
C THR A 44 6.14 -7.30 -15.88
N GLN A 45 5.97 -6.40 -16.84
CA GLN A 45 4.75 -5.61 -16.95
C GLN A 45 3.51 -6.53 -17.05
N GLY A 46 2.40 -6.12 -16.43
CA GLY A 46 1.15 -6.87 -16.41
C GLY A 46 1.14 -8.07 -15.46
N ALA A 47 2.27 -8.40 -14.82
CA ALA A 47 2.33 -9.54 -13.90
C ALA A 47 1.37 -9.33 -12.71
N PRO A 48 0.49 -10.29 -12.42
CA PRO A 48 -0.42 -10.19 -11.28
C PRO A 48 0.37 -10.26 -9.97
N VAL A 49 -0.03 -9.42 -9.02
CA VAL A 49 0.56 -9.37 -7.67
C VAL A 49 -0.54 -9.21 -6.63
N SER A 50 -0.32 -9.89 -5.49
CA SER A 50 -1.15 -9.76 -4.31
C SER A 50 -0.26 -9.67 -3.07
N PHE A 51 -0.55 -8.74 -2.16
CA PHE A 51 0.19 -8.62 -0.91
C PHE A 51 -0.66 -8.01 0.22
N ALA A 52 -0.36 -8.38 1.46
CA ALA A 52 -0.95 -7.77 2.64
C ALA A 52 -0.15 -6.52 3.07
N TYR A 53 -0.84 -5.41 3.32
CA TYR A 53 -0.24 -4.19 3.89
C TYR A 53 -1.30 -3.38 4.62
N ARG A 54 -0.97 -2.94 5.85
CA ARG A 54 -1.86 -2.17 6.74
C ARG A 54 -3.26 -2.80 6.91
N GLY A 55 -3.31 -4.13 7.05
CA GLY A 55 -4.57 -4.88 7.23
C GLY A 55 -5.42 -5.04 5.97
N ILE A 56 -4.95 -4.60 4.80
CA ILE A 56 -5.65 -4.70 3.51
C ILE A 56 -4.90 -5.69 2.61
N ILE A 57 -5.64 -6.52 1.88
CA ILE A 57 -5.10 -7.32 0.78
C ILE A 57 -5.18 -6.48 -0.50
N TRP A 58 -4.00 -6.16 -1.04
CA TRP A 58 -3.81 -5.39 -2.26
C TRP A 58 -3.69 -6.34 -3.43
N ASN A 59 -4.65 -6.31 -4.35
CA ASN A 59 -4.61 -7.07 -5.60
C ASN A 59 -4.44 -6.12 -6.76
N GLY A 60 -3.63 -6.50 -7.76
CA GLY A 60 -3.35 -5.66 -8.93
C GLY A 60 -2.27 -6.24 -9.81
N THR A 61 -1.64 -5.39 -10.63
CA THR A 61 -0.57 -5.77 -11.55
C THR A 61 0.67 -4.92 -11.36
N CYS A 62 1.79 -5.36 -11.92
CA CYS A 62 3.00 -4.55 -12.03
C CYS A 62 2.95 -3.71 -13.30
N GLU A 63 2.87 -2.40 -13.17
CA GLU A 63 2.87 -1.47 -14.31
C GLU A 63 4.01 -0.44 -14.19
N PRO A 64 4.44 0.16 -15.31
CA PRO A 64 5.35 1.30 -15.30
C PRO A 64 4.74 2.48 -14.53
N GLN A 65 5.48 2.97 -13.54
CA GLN A 65 5.10 4.12 -12.73
C GLN A 65 6.33 4.97 -12.41
N PHE A 66 6.11 6.26 -12.27
CA PHE A 66 7.10 7.22 -11.85
C PHE A 66 7.23 7.18 -10.33
N PHE A 67 8.44 6.94 -9.85
CA PHE A 67 8.76 6.96 -8.44
C PHE A 67 9.59 8.21 -8.15
N SER A 68 9.02 9.13 -7.40
CA SER A 68 9.74 10.33 -6.99
C SER A 68 10.86 9.98 -6.01
N SER A 69 12.01 10.65 -6.17
CA SER A 69 13.09 10.66 -5.18
C SER A 69 12.86 11.70 -4.08
N SER A 70 11.90 12.61 -4.27
CA SER A 70 11.56 13.65 -3.30
C SER A 70 10.62 13.11 -2.22
N LYS A 71 10.96 13.39 -0.96
CA LYS A 71 10.06 13.16 0.19
C LYS A 71 9.23 14.39 0.54
N ALA A 72 9.44 15.51 -0.16
CA ALA A 72 8.81 16.79 0.17
C ALA A 72 7.33 16.86 -0.24
N VAL A 73 6.89 15.99 -1.15
CA VAL A 73 5.50 15.94 -1.63
C VAL A 73 4.86 14.63 -1.19
N GLN A 74 3.72 14.75 -0.52
CA GLN A 74 2.90 13.60 -0.14
C GLN A 74 2.10 13.13 -1.36
N LEU A 75 2.62 12.11 -2.04
CA LEU A 75 1.93 11.43 -3.13
C LEU A 75 0.90 10.42 -2.57
N GLN A 76 -0.24 10.32 -3.24
CA GLN A 76 -1.31 9.37 -2.94
C GLN A 76 -1.20 8.07 -3.78
N GLY A 77 -0.41 8.08 -4.86
CA GLY A 77 -0.22 6.94 -5.75
C GLY A 77 -1.32 6.74 -6.78
N ASN A 78 -2.34 7.60 -6.79
CA ASN A 78 -3.43 7.57 -7.76
C ASN A 78 -3.33 8.71 -8.79
N GLU A 79 -2.31 9.56 -8.66
CA GLU A 79 -2.08 10.69 -9.57
C GLU A 79 -1.81 10.16 -10.99
N PRO A 80 -2.56 10.63 -11.99
CA PRO A 80 -2.43 10.13 -13.36
C PRO A 80 -1.04 10.40 -13.95
N GLU A 81 -0.37 11.47 -13.52
CA GLU A 81 0.97 11.87 -13.95
C GLU A 81 2.03 10.82 -13.61
N LEU A 82 1.86 10.10 -12.49
CA LEU A 82 2.78 9.03 -12.09
C LEU A 82 2.79 7.89 -13.11
N TYR A 83 1.65 7.61 -13.74
CA TYR A 83 1.57 6.56 -14.75
C TYR A 83 1.80 7.09 -16.18
N ARG A 84 1.16 8.21 -16.52
CA ARG A 84 1.19 8.77 -17.89
C ARG A 84 2.59 9.15 -18.35
N SER A 85 3.41 9.68 -17.45
CA SER A 85 4.79 10.05 -17.76
C SER A 85 5.60 8.85 -18.25
N CYS A 86 5.54 7.73 -17.53
CA CYS A 86 6.29 6.51 -17.88
C CYS A 86 5.74 5.76 -19.09
N MET A 87 4.47 5.95 -19.43
CA MET A 87 3.90 5.47 -20.68
C MET A 87 4.33 6.30 -21.89
N ALA A 88 4.48 7.62 -21.70
CA ALA A 88 4.92 8.52 -22.76
C ALA A 88 6.44 8.42 -22.98
N ASP A 89 7.21 8.38 -21.89
CA ASP A 89 8.67 8.26 -21.89
C ASP A 89 9.15 7.43 -20.70
N ALA A 90 9.59 6.20 -20.97
CA ALA A 90 10.12 5.29 -19.97
C ALA A 90 11.45 5.76 -19.34
N GLN A 91 12.12 6.77 -19.92
CA GLN A 91 13.34 7.38 -19.37
C GLN A 91 13.07 8.70 -18.63
N SER A 92 11.80 9.05 -18.40
CA SER A 92 11.43 10.27 -17.69
C SER A 92 12.09 10.34 -16.30
N THR A 93 12.75 11.47 -16.03
CA THR A 93 13.44 11.75 -14.76
C THR A 93 12.75 12.85 -13.95
N VAL A 94 11.79 13.55 -14.54
CA VAL A 94 11.03 14.65 -13.93
C VAL A 94 9.58 14.59 -14.40
N ILE A 95 8.65 14.81 -13.47
CA ILE A 95 7.23 15.03 -13.75
C ILE A 95 6.73 16.26 -13.01
N THR A 96 5.62 16.83 -13.46
CA THR A 96 4.94 17.91 -12.75
C THR A 96 3.64 17.39 -12.18
N VAL A 97 3.47 17.43 -10.86
CA VAL A 97 2.24 17.04 -10.15
C VAL A 97 1.73 18.26 -9.39
N ASN A 98 0.49 18.68 -9.65
CA ASN A 98 -0.11 19.86 -9.02
C ASN A 98 0.77 21.13 -9.09
N GLY A 99 1.42 21.36 -10.24
CA GLY A 99 2.32 22.51 -10.45
C GLY A 99 3.68 22.39 -9.77
N THR A 100 3.98 21.28 -9.09
CA THR A 100 5.28 21.02 -8.47
C THR A 100 6.08 20.03 -9.29
N GLU A 101 7.33 20.38 -9.63
CA GLU A 101 8.25 19.46 -10.29
C GLU A 101 8.80 18.43 -9.30
N LEU A 102 8.70 17.16 -9.68
CA LEU A 102 9.17 16.01 -8.93
C LEU A 102 10.24 15.29 -9.73
N LYS A 103 11.44 15.25 -9.17
CA LYS A 103 12.52 14.38 -9.68
C LYS A 103 12.25 12.93 -9.29
N GLY A 104 12.70 12.00 -10.12
CA GLY A 104 12.46 10.57 -9.92
C GLY A 104 12.90 9.74 -11.12
N LYS A 105 12.27 8.58 -11.27
CA LYS A 105 12.49 7.68 -12.40
C LYS A 105 11.30 6.77 -12.61
N CYS A 106 11.15 6.29 -13.83
CA CYS A 106 10.22 5.21 -14.14
C CYS A 106 10.76 3.86 -13.68
N ALA A 107 9.89 3.05 -13.08
CA ALA A 107 10.16 1.65 -12.76
C ALA A 107 8.84 0.87 -12.72
N LEU A 108 8.90 -0.46 -12.69
CA LEU A 108 7.72 -1.25 -12.39
C LEU A 108 7.32 -1.12 -10.92
N GLY A 109 6.04 -0.95 -10.66
CA GLY A 109 5.47 -1.09 -9.34
C GLY A 109 4.00 -1.43 -9.35
N PHE A 110 3.50 -1.77 -8.17
CA PHE A 110 2.13 -2.17 -7.96
C PHE A 110 1.13 -1.09 -8.40
N THR A 111 0.19 -1.47 -9.25
CA THR A 111 -0.96 -0.67 -9.68
C THR A 111 -2.24 -1.42 -9.37
N PRO A 112 -3.19 -0.82 -8.63
CA PRO A 112 -4.50 -1.44 -8.42
C PRO A 112 -5.30 -1.48 -9.74
N PRO A 113 -6.23 -2.43 -9.91
CA PRO A 113 -7.12 -2.48 -11.06
C PRO A 113 -7.85 -1.14 -11.21
N ARG A 114 -7.75 -0.54 -12.39
CA ARG A 114 -8.53 0.65 -12.73
C ARG A 114 -9.75 0.20 -13.53
N PRO A 115 -10.93 0.82 -13.32
CA PRO A 115 -12.05 0.62 -14.21
C PRO A 115 -11.59 0.87 -15.65
N ALA A 116 -11.91 -0.04 -16.57
CA ALA A 116 -11.76 0.26 -17.99
C ALA A 116 -12.62 1.49 -18.28
N ALA A 117 -12.05 2.50 -18.93
CA ALA A 117 -12.87 3.56 -19.49
C ALA A 117 -13.80 2.89 -20.51
N MET A 118 -15.11 2.87 -20.19
CA MET A 118 -16.15 2.43 -21.11
C MET A 118 -16.33 3.46 -22.21
#